data_AF-A0A935QE53-F1
#
_entry.id   AF-A0A935QE53-F1
#
_cell.length_a   1.000
_cell.length_b   1.000
_cell.length_c   1.000
_cell.angle_alpha   90.00
_cell.angle_beta   90.00
_cell.angle_gamma   90.00
#
_symmetry.space_group_name_H-M   'P 1'
#
loop_
_entity.id
_entity.type
_entity.pdbx_description
1 polymer ?
#
loop_
_entity_poly.entity_id
_entity_poly.type
_entity_poly.pdbx_seq_one_letter_code
_entity_poly.pdbx_strand_id
1 'polypeptide(L)'
;MRRLLIEMLNLTVDGLGLGNANYRFQGVAFWNSSGSLTDVAVNNITDTPFSGAQHGTGVYAYNNIPGTYDVDLTRVDVAGYQKGGIVHSGGLNADLVDCVTTGAGPTAVTAQNGIQLWGGSGGTISGCAVSGNMYTGTGWAATGILLISAGTVAIDNSVVTDNAPGVYCQETNATANGLTVNNVNPASGNGLYHGRQPVGGEAKALSNENPPRLSGVSTTTRRETRFTFGCYNSRTTTSRAG
;
A
#
# COMPACT_ATOMS: atom_id res chain seq x y z
N MET A 1 -16.90 0.10 -27.70
CA MET A 1 -16.87 1.38 -26.95
C MET A 1 -15.41 1.72 -26.69
N ARG A 2 -14.93 2.91 -27.10
CA ARG A 2 -13.60 3.39 -26.70
C ARG A 2 -13.69 3.73 -25.20
N ARG A 3 -13.00 2.98 -24.35
CA ARG A 3 -12.82 3.37 -22.95
C ARG A 3 -12.02 4.67 -22.95
N LEU A 4 -12.55 5.71 -22.30
CA LEU A 4 -11.78 6.92 -22.05
C LEU A 4 -10.70 6.54 -21.05
N LEU A 5 -9.44 6.58 -21.45
CA LEU A 5 -8.30 6.49 -20.55
C LEU A 5 -7.97 7.91 -20.11
N ILE A 6 -7.94 8.16 -18.81
CA ILE A 6 -7.44 9.42 -18.28
C ILE A 6 -5.93 9.27 -18.12
N GLU A 7 -5.16 10.10 -18.81
CA GLU A 7 -3.70 10.13 -18.68
C GLU A 7 -3.30 11.49 -18.11
N MET A 8 -2.46 11.49 -17.07
CA MET A 8 -1.83 12.70 -16.55
C MET A 8 -0.32 12.56 -16.62
N LEU A 9 0.35 13.57 -17.18
CA LEU A 9 1.78 13.54 -17.42
C LEU A 9 2.46 14.84 -16.98
N ASN A 10 3.67 14.74 -16.42
CA ASN A 10 4.57 15.87 -16.17
C ASN A 10 3.93 17.02 -15.34
N LEU A 11 3.33 16.69 -14.20
CA LEU A 11 2.69 17.70 -13.35
C LEU A 11 2.92 17.47 -11.86
N THR A 12 2.63 18.51 -11.08
CA THR A 12 2.59 18.43 -9.62
C THR A 12 1.16 18.69 -9.15
N VAL A 13 0.66 17.79 -8.29
CA VAL A 13 -0.55 17.99 -7.49
C VAL A 13 -0.12 18.31 -6.06
N ASP A 14 -0.52 19.45 -5.53
CA ASP A 14 -0.14 19.87 -4.18
C ASP A 14 -1.40 20.21 -3.36
N GLY A 15 -1.57 19.51 -2.24
CA GLY A 15 -2.67 19.73 -1.30
C GLY A 15 -2.44 20.87 -0.32
N LEU A 16 -1.24 21.48 -0.33
CA LEU A 16 -0.83 22.61 0.52
C LEU A 16 -0.99 22.35 2.03
N GLY A 17 -1.18 21.09 2.44
CA GLY A 17 -1.45 20.76 3.83
C GLY A 17 -2.82 21.23 4.33
N LEU A 18 -3.79 21.46 3.42
CA LEU A 18 -5.13 21.98 3.74
C LEU A 18 -6.18 20.89 3.96
N GLY A 19 -5.77 19.72 4.46
CA GLY A 19 -6.64 18.59 4.71
C GLY A 19 -7.73 18.83 5.77
N ASN A 20 -7.48 19.72 6.74
CA ASN A 20 -8.26 19.81 7.99
C ASN A 20 -9.77 20.05 7.80
N ALA A 21 -10.16 20.70 6.71
CA ALA A 21 -11.55 21.05 6.42
C ALA A 21 -12.29 19.97 5.60
N ASN A 22 -11.64 18.85 5.27
CA ASN A 22 -12.15 17.87 4.31
C ASN A 22 -12.44 16.52 4.97
N TYR A 23 -13.62 15.96 4.71
CA TYR A 23 -13.95 14.60 5.16
C TYR A 23 -13.14 13.52 4.42
N ARG A 24 -12.84 13.76 3.14
CA ARG A 24 -11.94 12.96 2.32
C ARG A 24 -11.05 13.92 1.55
N PHE A 25 -9.75 13.86 1.80
CA PHE A 25 -8.75 14.64 1.08
C PHE A 25 -7.90 13.67 0.28
N GLN A 26 -7.94 13.75 -1.05
CA GLN A 26 -7.17 12.89 -1.96
C GLN A 26 -6.44 13.77 -2.96
N GLY A 27 -5.20 13.43 -3.31
CA GLY A 27 -4.44 14.15 -4.34
C GLY A 27 -4.98 13.85 -5.73
N VAL A 28 -4.83 12.60 -6.17
CA VAL A 28 -5.42 12.09 -7.42
C VAL A 28 -6.29 10.89 -7.11
N ALA A 29 -7.52 10.89 -7.63
CA ALA A 29 -8.47 9.80 -7.40
C ALA A 29 -8.99 9.19 -8.72
N PHE A 30 -8.88 7.87 -8.83
CA PHE A 30 -9.54 7.06 -9.86
C PHE A 30 -10.70 6.31 -9.20
N TRP A 31 -11.92 6.49 -9.70
CA TRP A 31 -13.12 5.87 -9.14
C TRP A 31 -13.89 5.14 -10.22
N ASN A 32 -13.91 3.80 -10.16
CA ASN A 32 -14.51 2.94 -11.18
C ASN A 32 -14.02 3.31 -12.60
N SER A 33 -12.73 3.64 -12.73
CA SER A 33 -12.11 4.16 -13.94
C SER A 33 -10.72 3.59 -14.14
N SER A 34 -10.34 3.32 -15.38
CA SER A 34 -8.94 3.12 -15.76
C SER A 34 -8.24 4.46 -15.97
N GLY A 35 -6.93 4.50 -15.80
CA GLY A 35 -6.13 5.69 -16.08
C GLY A 35 -4.65 5.48 -15.80
N SER A 36 -3.85 6.49 -16.10
CA SER A 36 -2.42 6.46 -15.84
C SER A 36 -1.88 7.79 -15.35
N LEU A 37 -0.83 7.70 -14.52
CA LEU A 37 0.00 8.83 -14.13
C LEU A 37 1.44 8.54 -14.56
N THR A 38 2.11 9.50 -15.19
CA THR A 38 3.50 9.36 -15.61
C THR A 38 4.28 10.63 -15.31
N ASP A 39 5.40 10.51 -14.59
CA ASP A 39 6.22 11.68 -14.20
C ASP A 39 5.41 12.72 -13.41
N VAL A 40 4.69 12.26 -12.38
CA VAL A 40 3.80 13.08 -11.55
C VAL A 40 4.29 13.12 -10.11
N ALA A 41 4.30 14.31 -9.51
CA ALA A 41 4.51 14.47 -8.06
C ALA A 41 3.18 14.78 -7.36
N VAL A 42 2.90 14.12 -6.24
CA VAL A 42 1.70 14.36 -5.41
C VAL A 42 2.12 14.67 -3.98
N ASN A 43 1.94 15.92 -3.57
CA ASN A 43 2.54 16.48 -2.36
C ASN A 43 1.51 17.03 -1.39
N ASN A 44 1.86 17.00 -0.10
CA ASN A 44 1.15 17.68 0.99
C ASN A 44 -0.36 17.41 1.04
N ILE A 45 -0.74 16.16 0.77
CA ILE A 45 -2.11 15.68 0.95
C ILE A 45 -2.31 15.33 2.43
N THR A 46 -2.24 16.36 3.26
CA THR A 46 -2.21 16.23 4.72
C THR A 46 -2.95 17.33 5.45
N ASP A 47 -3.25 17.12 6.72
CA ASP A 47 -3.61 18.19 7.63
C ASP A 47 -2.37 18.99 8.04
N THR A 48 -2.58 20.27 8.33
CA THR A 48 -1.59 21.14 8.97
C THR A 48 -2.24 21.79 10.20
N PRO A 49 -1.82 21.43 11.43
CA PRO A 49 -0.77 20.46 11.75
C PRO A 49 -1.16 19.01 11.45
N PHE A 50 -0.15 18.14 11.26
CA PHE A 50 -0.32 16.69 11.04
C PHE A 50 -1.17 16.07 12.14
N SER A 51 -2.25 15.40 11.76
CA SER A 51 -3.27 14.95 12.70
C SER A 51 -3.46 13.42 12.69
N GLY A 52 -4.33 12.91 13.58
CA GLY A 52 -4.73 11.50 13.57
C GLY A 52 -5.79 11.17 12.52
N ALA A 53 -6.12 12.10 11.61
CA ALA A 53 -7.19 11.91 10.65
C ALA A 53 -6.91 10.72 9.70
N GLN A 54 -7.98 9.98 9.38
CA GLN A 54 -7.91 8.77 8.55
C GLN A 54 -8.26 9.07 7.08
N HIS A 55 -7.84 10.22 6.56
CA HIS A 55 -7.90 10.61 5.15
C HIS A 55 -6.51 11.08 4.69
N GLY A 56 -6.42 11.73 3.54
CA GLY A 56 -5.18 12.25 2.99
C GLY A 56 -4.35 11.14 2.36
N THR A 57 -4.85 10.63 1.24
CA THR A 57 -4.09 9.72 0.38
C THR A 57 -3.56 10.48 -0.83
N GLY A 58 -2.28 10.28 -1.16
CA GLY A 58 -1.69 10.86 -2.36
C GLY A 58 -2.42 10.43 -3.63
N VAL A 59 -2.31 9.15 -3.98
CA VAL A 59 -3.03 8.54 -5.11
C VAL A 59 -4.00 7.48 -4.59
N TYR A 60 -5.28 7.63 -4.91
CA TYR A 60 -6.34 6.72 -4.50
C TYR A 60 -7.05 6.12 -5.71
N ALA A 61 -7.00 4.80 -5.86
CA ALA A 61 -7.80 4.10 -6.87
C ALA A 61 -8.81 3.19 -6.19
N TYR A 62 -10.06 3.24 -6.63
CA TYR A 62 -11.13 2.40 -6.10
C TYR A 62 -12.00 1.82 -7.21
N ASN A 63 -12.24 0.51 -7.17
CA ASN A 63 -13.22 -0.14 -8.03
C ASN A 63 -14.16 -1.07 -7.25
N ASN A 64 -15.47 -0.79 -7.28
CA ASN A 64 -16.49 -1.62 -6.64
C ASN A 64 -17.55 -2.18 -7.60
N ILE A 65 -17.33 -2.05 -8.92
CA ILE A 65 -18.24 -2.58 -9.93
C ILE A 65 -17.55 -3.66 -10.77
N PRO A 66 -18.33 -4.58 -11.37
CA PRO A 66 -17.77 -5.59 -12.27
C PRO A 66 -17.04 -4.95 -13.46
N GLY A 67 -15.94 -5.58 -13.87
CA GLY A 67 -15.13 -5.18 -15.02
C GLY A 67 -13.64 -5.18 -14.69
N THR A 68 -12.83 -5.15 -15.73
CA THR A 68 -11.39 -4.91 -15.61
C THR A 68 -11.15 -3.41 -15.55
N TYR A 69 -10.35 -2.93 -14.61
CA TYR A 69 -9.90 -1.55 -14.50
C TYR A 69 -8.40 -1.58 -14.21
N ASP A 70 -7.66 -0.74 -14.91
CA ASP A 70 -6.20 -0.70 -14.88
C ASP A 70 -5.79 0.72 -14.49
N VAL A 71 -5.02 0.83 -13.42
CA VAL A 71 -4.46 2.10 -12.96
C VAL A 71 -2.94 1.95 -12.91
N ASP A 72 -2.30 2.56 -13.91
CA ASP A 72 -0.87 2.39 -14.17
C ASP A 72 -0.12 3.66 -13.72
N LEU A 73 0.79 3.50 -12.77
CA LEU A 73 1.59 4.59 -12.23
C LEU A 73 3.06 4.37 -12.59
N THR A 74 3.67 5.30 -13.29
CA THR A 74 5.08 5.23 -13.68
C THR A 74 5.83 6.48 -13.24
N ARG A 75 6.90 6.32 -12.46
CA ARG A 75 7.70 7.45 -11.93
C ARG A 75 6.83 8.49 -11.23
N VAL A 76 5.96 8.00 -10.34
CA VAL A 76 5.11 8.85 -9.49
C VAL A 76 5.76 9.00 -8.13
N ASP A 77 5.99 10.24 -7.69
CA ASP A 77 6.52 10.55 -6.38
C ASP A 77 5.41 11.08 -5.47
N VAL A 78 5.25 10.47 -4.29
CA VAL A 78 4.24 10.84 -3.30
C VAL A 78 4.86 11.10 -1.95
N ALA A 79 4.74 12.34 -1.47
CA ALA A 79 5.26 12.77 -0.18
C ALA A 79 4.26 13.65 0.58
N GLY A 80 4.39 13.70 1.90
CA GLY A 80 3.51 14.54 2.74
C GLY A 80 2.04 14.11 2.73
N TYR A 81 1.79 12.80 2.68
CA TYR A 81 0.44 12.23 2.80
C TYR A 81 0.06 11.95 4.26
N GLN A 82 -1.22 12.13 4.62
CA GLN A 82 -1.70 11.93 5.98
C GLN A 82 -1.84 10.45 6.37
N LYS A 83 -2.37 9.62 5.47
CA LYS A 83 -2.67 8.21 5.76
C LYS A 83 -2.05 7.22 4.77
N GLY A 84 -2.15 7.48 3.48
CA GLY A 84 -1.67 6.57 2.43
C GLY A 84 -0.87 7.30 1.35
N GLY A 85 0.24 6.74 0.89
CA GLY A 85 0.92 7.26 -0.29
C GLY A 85 0.12 6.92 -1.55
N ILE A 86 0.17 5.65 -1.94
CA ILE A 86 -0.59 5.06 -3.04
C ILE A 86 -1.51 3.98 -2.49
N VAL A 87 -2.82 4.12 -2.67
CA VAL A 87 -3.81 3.15 -2.16
C VAL A 87 -4.72 2.72 -3.29
N HIS A 88 -4.67 1.44 -3.64
CA HIS A 88 -5.56 0.83 -4.61
C HIS A 88 -6.47 -0.17 -3.91
N SER A 89 -7.77 -0.06 -4.14
CA SER A 89 -8.77 -0.86 -3.44
C SER A 89 -9.86 -1.37 -4.38
N GLY A 90 -10.25 -2.63 -4.21
CA GLY A 90 -11.27 -3.26 -5.04
C GLY A 90 -10.71 -3.95 -6.29
N GLY A 91 -11.60 -4.43 -7.17
CA GLY A 91 -11.22 -5.26 -8.32
C GLY A 91 -10.56 -4.45 -9.45
N LEU A 92 -9.29 -4.08 -9.29
CA LEU A 92 -8.50 -3.36 -10.29
C LEU A 92 -7.05 -3.86 -10.32
N ASN A 93 -6.42 -3.75 -11.49
CA ASN A 93 -4.99 -4.01 -11.66
C ASN A 93 -4.20 -2.74 -11.35
N ALA A 94 -3.18 -2.89 -10.51
CA ALA A 94 -2.23 -1.88 -10.10
C ALA A 94 -0.87 -2.21 -10.72
N ASP A 95 -0.44 -1.46 -11.74
CA ASP A 95 0.93 -1.54 -12.23
C ASP A 95 1.71 -0.31 -11.76
N LEU A 96 2.54 -0.50 -10.73
CA LEU A 96 3.32 0.56 -10.12
C LEU A 96 4.79 0.37 -10.49
N VAL A 97 5.33 1.29 -11.30
CA VAL A 97 6.70 1.22 -11.83
C VAL A 97 7.48 2.44 -11.39
N ASP A 98 8.63 2.23 -10.76
CA ASP A 98 9.56 3.28 -10.31
C ASP A 98 8.88 4.38 -9.47
N CYS A 99 7.84 4.01 -8.71
CA CYS A 99 7.13 4.95 -7.86
C CYS A 99 7.83 5.12 -6.50
N VAL A 100 7.76 6.32 -5.95
CA VAL A 100 8.37 6.68 -4.67
C VAL A 100 7.27 7.08 -3.70
N THR A 101 7.32 6.55 -2.47
CA THR A 101 6.46 7.01 -1.38
C THR A 101 7.28 7.28 -0.12
N THR A 102 7.12 8.45 0.47
CA THR A 102 7.86 8.89 1.66
C THR A 102 6.91 9.32 2.78
N GLY A 103 6.85 8.50 3.84
CA GLY A 103 6.08 8.76 5.05
C GLY A 103 6.72 9.83 5.95
N ALA A 104 6.04 10.18 7.04
CA ALA A 104 6.47 11.25 7.95
C ALA A 104 7.67 10.88 8.84
N GLY A 105 8.16 9.65 8.77
CA GLY A 105 9.13 9.10 9.70
C GLY A 105 8.47 8.56 10.98
N PRO A 106 9.24 8.36 12.06
CA PRO A 106 8.71 7.86 13.33
C PRO A 106 7.65 8.80 13.91
N THR A 107 6.42 8.31 14.10
CA THR A 107 5.31 9.10 14.63
C THR A 107 4.35 8.27 15.47
N ALA A 108 3.78 8.87 16.52
CA ALA A 108 2.71 8.28 17.33
C ALA A 108 1.30 8.76 16.89
N VAL A 109 1.22 9.65 15.90
CA VAL A 109 -0.02 10.36 15.55
C VAL A 109 -0.94 9.52 14.67
N THR A 110 -0.41 8.92 13.60
CA THR A 110 -1.19 8.08 12.68
C THR A 110 -0.28 7.02 12.05
N ALA A 111 -0.84 5.84 11.80
CA ALA A 111 -0.14 4.75 11.14
C ALA A 111 -0.25 4.91 9.62
N GLN A 112 0.80 5.43 8.99
CA GLN A 112 0.88 5.65 7.54
C GLN A 112 1.19 4.36 6.78
N ASN A 113 0.61 4.21 5.58
CA ASN A 113 1.02 3.17 4.64
C ASN A 113 1.60 3.81 3.37
N GLY A 114 2.75 3.34 2.91
CA GLY A 114 3.38 3.84 1.68
C GLY A 114 2.58 3.43 0.45
N ILE A 115 2.59 2.13 0.16
CA ILE A 115 1.77 1.51 -0.88
C ILE A 115 0.80 0.53 -0.22
N GLN A 116 -0.48 0.60 -0.56
CA GLN A 116 -1.49 -0.32 -0.05
C GLN A 116 -2.35 -0.88 -1.18
N LEU A 117 -2.39 -2.20 -1.32
CA LEU A 117 -3.32 -2.92 -2.18
C LEU A 117 -4.32 -3.68 -1.32
N TRP A 118 -5.62 -3.51 -1.58
CA TRP A 118 -6.69 -4.13 -0.79
C TRP A 118 -7.89 -4.55 -1.65
N GLY A 119 -8.58 -5.61 -1.24
CA GLY A 119 -9.97 -5.84 -1.61
C GLY A 119 -10.11 -6.42 -3.02
N GLY A 120 -9.18 -7.29 -3.38
CA GLY A 120 -9.06 -7.85 -4.72
C GLY A 120 -8.15 -7.06 -5.67
N SER A 121 -7.61 -5.91 -5.26
CA SER A 121 -6.63 -5.20 -6.08
C SER A 121 -5.35 -6.03 -6.17
N GLY A 122 -4.89 -6.32 -7.37
CA GLY A 122 -3.68 -7.09 -7.64
C GLY A 122 -2.79 -6.37 -8.65
N GLY A 123 -1.69 -7.00 -9.08
CA GLY A 123 -0.79 -6.46 -10.10
C GLY A 123 0.68 -6.48 -9.68
N THR A 124 1.44 -5.46 -10.07
CA THR A 124 2.89 -5.43 -9.91
C THR A 124 3.34 -4.15 -9.21
N ILE A 125 4.33 -4.27 -8.33
CA ILE A 125 5.07 -3.18 -7.70
C ILE A 125 6.54 -3.39 -8.08
N SER A 126 7.03 -2.64 -9.07
CA SER A 126 8.33 -2.86 -9.70
C SER A 126 9.23 -1.64 -9.59
N GLY A 127 10.46 -1.81 -9.10
CA GLY A 127 11.43 -0.71 -9.00
C GLY A 127 11.03 0.40 -8.01
N CYS A 128 9.98 0.20 -7.22
CA CYS A 128 9.47 1.23 -6.32
C CYS A 128 10.35 1.40 -5.08
N ALA A 129 10.41 2.62 -4.55
CA ALA A 129 11.08 2.96 -3.30
C ALA A 129 10.06 3.44 -2.26
N VAL A 130 10.00 2.77 -1.11
CA VAL A 130 9.01 3.07 -0.07
C VAL A 130 9.71 3.29 1.27
N SER A 131 9.49 4.43 1.90
CA SER A 131 10.22 4.77 3.11
C SER A 131 9.45 5.56 4.16
N GLY A 132 9.96 5.55 5.39
CA GLY A 132 9.54 6.47 6.45
C GLY A 132 8.17 6.18 7.05
N ASN A 133 7.59 4.99 6.84
CA ASN A 133 6.31 4.62 7.45
C ASN A 133 6.58 3.93 8.80
N MET A 134 6.66 4.67 9.89
CA MET A 134 6.97 4.11 11.22
C MET A 134 6.02 4.63 12.30
N TYR A 135 5.12 3.77 12.77
CA TYR A 135 4.24 4.08 13.89
C TYR A 135 4.88 3.67 15.21
N THR A 136 5.14 4.65 16.07
CA THR A 136 5.74 4.46 17.40
C THR A 136 4.71 4.26 18.51
N GLY A 137 3.42 4.43 18.19
CA GLY A 137 2.33 4.06 19.09
C GLY A 137 2.11 2.54 19.18
N THR A 138 1.08 2.14 19.91
CA THR A 138 0.74 0.72 20.12
C THR A 138 -0.48 0.32 19.30
N GLY A 139 -0.67 -0.99 19.11
CA GLY A 139 -1.86 -1.56 18.47
C GLY A 139 -1.86 -1.55 16.94
N TRP A 140 -1.07 -0.70 16.28
CA TRP A 140 -1.11 -0.52 14.82
C TRP A 140 0.28 -0.62 14.15
N ALA A 141 0.29 -0.87 12.84
CA ALA A 141 1.49 -0.86 12.01
C ALA A 141 1.42 0.22 10.93
N ALA A 142 2.51 1.00 10.77
CA ALA A 142 2.72 1.85 9.60
C ALA A 142 3.59 1.08 8.63
N THR A 143 3.03 0.70 7.48
CA THR A 143 3.66 -0.29 6.60
C THR A 143 4.27 0.39 5.38
N GLY A 144 5.42 -0.08 4.91
CA GLY A 144 5.91 0.29 3.59
C GLY A 144 4.93 -0.18 2.51
N ILE A 145 4.88 -1.49 2.26
CA ILE A 145 3.94 -2.11 1.32
C ILE A 145 2.94 -2.99 2.09
N LEU A 146 1.67 -2.58 2.11
CA LEU A 146 0.58 -3.30 2.77
C LEU A 146 -0.29 -4.03 1.76
N LEU A 147 -0.36 -5.35 1.88
CA LEU A 147 -1.20 -6.22 1.06
C LEU A 147 -2.19 -6.96 1.97
N ILE A 148 -3.47 -6.58 1.92
CA ILE A 148 -4.52 -7.21 2.74
C ILE A 148 -5.67 -7.60 1.85
N SER A 149 -6.04 -8.88 1.83
CA SER A 149 -7.13 -9.42 0.99
C SER A 149 -7.02 -8.90 -0.46
N ALA A 150 -5.80 -8.71 -0.95
CA ALA A 150 -5.50 -8.25 -2.30
C ALA A 150 -5.61 -9.41 -3.30
N GLY A 151 -5.59 -9.08 -4.59
CA GLY A 151 -5.40 -10.06 -5.66
C GLY A 151 -4.00 -10.68 -5.63
N THR A 152 -3.58 -11.30 -6.73
CA THR A 152 -2.17 -11.72 -6.82
C THR A 152 -1.28 -10.49 -7.02
N VAL A 153 -0.20 -10.39 -6.25
CA VAL A 153 0.73 -9.25 -6.29
C VAL A 153 2.16 -9.71 -6.50
N ALA A 154 2.87 -9.12 -7.46
CA ALA A 154 4.31 -9.28 -7.61
C ALA A 154 5.03 -8.01 -7.12
N ILE A 155 5.97 -8.16 -6.19
CA ILE A 155 6.88 -7.09 -5.77
C ILE A 155 8.26 -7.41 -6.36
N ASP A 156 8.71 -6.62 -7.31
CA ASP A 156 9.94 -6.88 -8.06
C ASP A 156 10.92 -5.70 -7.91
N ASN A 157 12.18 -6.01 -7.61
CA ASN A 157 13.31 -5.07 -7.56
C ASN A 157 13.04 -3.76 -6.78
N SER A 158 12.15 -3.82 -5.80
CA SER A 158 11.73 -2.68 -5.02
C SER A 158 12.60 -2.53 -3.76
N VAL A 159 12.59 -1.34 -3.16
CA VAL A 159 13.35 -1.03 -1.95
C VAL A 159 12.41 -0.53 -0.87
N VAL A 160 12.43 -1.17 0.29
CA VAL A 160 11.74 -0.68 1.50
C VAL A 160 12.78 -0.23 2.52
N THR A 161 12.71 1.04 2.92
CA THR A 161 13.69 1.67 3.83
C THR A 161 12.99 2.25 5.04
N ASP A 162 13.40 1.86 6.24
CA ASP A 162 12.87 2.41 7.49
C ASP A 162 11.32 2.44 7.57
N ASN A 163 10.70 1.27 7.50
CA ASN A 163 9.25 1.11 7.70
C ASN A 163 8.94 0.11 8.83
N ALA A 164 7.71 0.09 9.35
CA ALA A 164 7.33 -0.74 10.50
C ALA A 164 6.00 -1.51 10.31
N PRO A 165 5.96 -2.55 9.46
CA PRO A 165 7.09 -3.22 8.77
C PRO A 165 7.35 -2.71 7.34
N GLY A 166 8.41 -3.23 6.70
CA GLY A 166 8.73 -3.02 5.27
C GLY A 166 7.61 -3.51 4.34
N VAL A 167 7.26 -4.78 4.42
CA VAL A 167 6.10 -5.37 3.73
C VAL A 167 5.25 -6.13 4.73
N TYR A 168 3.93 -5.95 4.66
CA TYR A 168 2.96 -6.73 5.42
C TYR A 168 1.99 -7.39 4.44
N CYS A 169 1.90 -8.72 4.48
CA CYS A 169 1.02 -9.48 3.61
C CYS A 169 0.05 -10.35 4.42
N GLN A 170 -1.24 -10.23 4.13
CA GLN A 170 -2.33 -10.98 4.77
C GLN A 170 -3.41 -11.32 3.73
N GLU A 171 -3.88 -12.57 3.73
CA GLU A 171 -4.94 -13.05 2.81
C GLU A 171 -4.68 -12.74 1.32
N THR A 172 -3.40 -12.69 0.93
CA THR A 172 -2.96 -12.25 -0.40
C THR A 172 -1.89 -13.21 -0.92
N ASN A 173 -1.98 -13.62 -2.18
CA ASN A 173 -0.88 -14.34 -2.82
C ASN A 173 0.14 -13.34 -3.35
N ALA A 174 1.36 -13.33 -2.79
CA ALA A 174 2.38 -12.38 -3.20
C ALA A 174 3.74 -13.03 -3.46
N THR A 175 4.52 -12.45 -4.37
CA THR A 175 5.94 -12.78 -4.54
C THR A 175 6.79 -11.54 -4.30
N ALA A 176 7.98 -11.72 -3.75
CA ALA A 176 8.98 -10.67 -3.64
C ALA A 176 10.30 -11.14 -4.29
N ASN A 177 10.59 -10.65 -5.50
CA ASN A 177 11.84 -10.94 -6.21
C ASN A 177 12.73 -9.69 -6.18
N GLY A 178 13.98 -9.81 -5.75
CA GLY A 178 14.90 -8.65 -5.73
C GLY A 178 14.51 -7.54 -4.75
N LEU A 179 13.60 -7.79 -3.81
CA LEU A 179 13.24 -6.83 -2.77
C LEU A 179 14.45 -6.55 -1.87
N THR A 180 14.78 -5.29 -1.70
CA THR A 180 15.81 -4.82 -0.77
C THR A 180 15.15 -4.20 0.46
N VAL A 181 15.59 -4.63 1.66
CA VAL A 181 15.17 -4.05 2.94
C VAL A 181 16.35 -3.32 3.58
N ASN A 182 16.20 -2.02 3.80
CA ASN A 182 17.20 -1.15 4.41
C ASN A 182 16.64 -0.49 5.68
N ASN A 183 16.71 -1.20 6.80
CA ASN A 183 16.31 -0.63 8.09
C ASN A 183 17.55 -0.18 8.86
N VAL A 184 17.67 1.12 9.07
CA VAL A 184 18.72 1.78 9.86
C VAL A 184 18.14 2.53 11.06
N ASN A 185 16.87 2.91 11.01
CA ASN A 185 16.20 3.60 12.11
C ASN A 185 15.76 2.62 13.21
N PRO A 186 16.02 2.90 14.51
CA PRO A 186 15.60 2.04 15.61
C PRO A 186 14.08 1.83 15.74
N ALA A 187 13.26 2.74 15.20
CA ALA A 187 11.80 2.62 15.17
C ALA A 187 11.29 1.71 14.04
N SER A 188 12.16 1.26 13.13
CA SER A 188 11.79 0.35 12.05
C SER A 188 11.38 -1.01 12.57
N GLY A 189 10.42 -1.62 11.88
CA GLY A 189 9.95 -2.97 12.17
C GLY A 189 10.66 -4.01 11.31
N ASN A 190 10.02 -5.18 11.18
CA ASN A 190 10.54 -6.25 10.34
C ASN A 190 10.55 -5.84 8.87
N GLY A 191 11.50 -6.37 8.09
CA GLY A 191 11.53 -6.15 6.64
C GLY A 191 10.34 -6.75 5.91
N LEU A 192 10.04 -8.01 6.23
CA LEU A 192 8.93 -8.77 5.66
C LEU A 192 8.10 -9.36 6.80
N TYR A 193 6.78 -9.21 6.71
CA TYR A 193 5.83 -9.83 7.61
C TYR A 193 4.70 -10.50 6.83
N HIS A 194 4.32 -11.71 7.26
CA HIS A 194 3.18 -12.43 6.73
C HIS A 194 2.26 -12.84 7.87
N GLY A 195 0.99 -12.43 7.82
CA GLY A 195 -0.01 -12.73 8.83
C GLY A 195 -0.79 -14.01 8.48
N ARG A 196 -0.88 -14.95 9.44
CA ARG A 196 -1.91 -16.00 9.42
C ARG A 196 -3.10 -15.52 10.24
N GLN A 197 -4.23 -15.22 9.61
CA GLN A 197 -5.48 -15.04 10.36
C GLN A 197 -5.94 -16.40 10.91
N PRO A 198 -6.35 -16.49 12.18
CA PRO A 198 -7.24 -17.56 12.63
C PRO A 198 -8.51 -17.51 11.78
N VAL A 199 -8.88 -18.65 11.20
CA VAL A 199 -10.10 -18.87 10.44
C VAL A 199 -11.33 -18.23 11.13
N GLY A 200 -11.98 -17.25 10.50
CA GLY A 200 -13.31 -16.80 10.93
C GLY A 200 -13.71 -15.32 10.79
N GLY A 201 -12.93 -14.44 10.16
CA GLY A 201 -13.29 -13.03 10.01
C GLY A 201 -13.90 -12.70 8.64
N GLU A 202 -15.12 -12.15 8.61
CA GLU A 202 -15.71 -11.58 7.42
C GLU A 202 -14.88 -10.38 6.91
N ALA A 203 -14.45 -10.41 5.65
CA ALA A 203 -13.88 -9.26 4.97
C ALA A 203 -14.97 -8.20 4.77
N LYS A 204 -15.19 -7.36 5.79
CA LYS A 204 -16.04 -6.18 5.68
C LYS A 204 -15.23 -5.09 4.98
N ALA A 205 -15.68 -4.70 3.78
CA ALA A 205 -15.18 -3.52 3.10
C ALA A 205 -15.42 -2.30 3.99
N LEU A 206 -14.37 -1.74 4.58
CA LEU A 206 -14.45 -0.61 5.51
C LEU A 206 -13.35 0.39 5.16
N SER A 207 -13.65 1.67 5.29
CA SER A 207 -12.68 2.76 5.21
C SER A 207 -11.44 2.51 6.07
N ASN A 208 -10.24 2.48 5.48
CA ASN A 208 -8.95 2.62 6.17
C ASN A 208 -8.77 1.83 7.49
N GLU A 209 -9.28 0.60 7.59
CA GLU A 209 -9.09 -0.22 8.78
C GLU A 209 -7.61 -0.65 8.91
N ASN A 210 -7.09 -0.43 10.12
CA ASN A 210 -5.68 -0.43 10.46
C ASN A 210 -5.14 -1.85 10.74
N PRO A 211 -3.93 -2.21 10.26
CA PRO A 211 -3.34 -3.52 10.56
C PRO A 211 -2.82 -3.59 12.01
N PRO A 212 -3.18 -4.62 12.80
CA PRO A 212 -2.67 -4.80 14.15
C PRO A 212 -1.20 -5.26 14.17
N ARG A 213 -0.44 -4.88 15.21
CA ARG A 213 0.89 -5.48 15.49
C ARG A 213 0.73 -6.95 15.85
N LEU A 214 1.40 -7.85 15.15
CA LEU A 214 1.35 -9.29 15.43
C LEU A 214 2.75 -9.90 15.54
N SER A 215 2.94 -10.72 16.57
CA SER A 215 4.17 -11.42 16.93
C SER A 215 4.38 -12.68 16.06
N GLY A 216 5.58 -12.84 15.52
CA GLY A 216 5.96 -13.96 14.65
C GLY A 216 6.88 -13.45 13.54
N VAL A 217 8.18 -13.36 13.83
CA VAL A 217 9.15 -12.67 12.99
C VAL A 217 10.09 -13.66 12.32
N SER A 218 10.21 -13.57 10.98
CA SER A 218 11.45 -13.92 10.29
C SER A 218 12.30 -12.66 10.18
N THR A 219 13.31 -12.54 11.02
CA THR A 219 14.29 -11.45 10.95
C THR A 219 15.32 -11.84 9.89
N THR A 220 15.15 -11.41 8.64
CA THR A 220 16.26 -11.48 7.69
C THR A 220 16.84 -10.10 7.49
N THR A 221 17.88 -9.81 8.27
CA THR A 221 18.75 -8.66 8.06
C THR A 221 19.68 -8.97 6.89
N ARG A 222 19.39 -8.36 5.73
CA ARG A 222 20.28 -8.20 4.56
C ARG A 222 20.81 -9.49 3.88
N ARG A 223 20.24 -9.79 2.71
CA ARG A 223 20.90 -10.18 1.44
C ARG A 223 19.79 -10.47 0.42
N GLU A 224 19.98 -10.02 -0.83
CA GLU A 224 19.08 -10.31 -1.97
C GLU A 224 18.58 -11.75 -1.88
N THR A 225 17.30 -11.91 -1.59
CA THR A 225 16.71 -13.23 -1.43
C THR A 225 15.41 -13.20 -2.21
N ARG A 226 15.30 -14.13 -3.16
CA ARG A 226 14.04 -14.42 -3.82
C ARG A 226 13.13 -15.08 -2.79
N PHE A 227 12.10 -14.37 -2.35
CA PHE A 227 11.11 -14.92 -1.43
C PHE A 227 9.78 -15.11 -2.17
N THR A 228 9.41 -16.37 -2.37
CA THR A 228 8.02 -16.73 -2.69
C THR A 228 7.33 -17.02 -1.37
N PHE A 229 6.40 -16.17 -0.92
CA PHE A 229 5.57 -16.43 0.26
C PHE A 229 4.09 -16.44 -0.13
N GLY A 230 3.48 -17.63 -0.12
CA GLY A 230 2.03 -17.75 -0.25
C GLY A 230 1.36 -17.48 1.08
N CYS A 231 0.62 -16.37 1.22
CA CYS A 231 -0.28 -16.19 2.35
C CYS A 231 -1.60 -16.89 2.01
N TYR A 232 -1.68 -18.18 2.33
CA TYR A 232 -2.83 -19.02 2.01
C TYR A 232 -4.14 -18.45 2.57
N ASN A 233 -5.10 -18.22 1.68
CA ASN A 233 -6.52 -18.16 2.03
C ASN A 233 -7.03 -19.59 2.15
N SER A 234 -7.53 -20.01 3.32
CA SER A 234 -7.95 -21.39 3.57
C SER A 234 -9.28 -21.78 2.90
N ARG A 235 -9.63 -21.21 1.74
CA ARG A 235 -10.80 -21.65 0.95
C ARG A 235 -10.50 -22.78 -0.03
N THR A 236 -9.41 -23.53 0.17
CA THR A 236 -9.27 -24.87 -0.42
C THR A 236 -9.40 -25.93 0.66
N THR A 237 -10.65 -26.24 1.03
CA THR A 237 -10.96 -27.58 1.54
C THR A 237 -11.15 -28.51 0.34
N THR A 238 -10.10 -29.21 -0.07
CA THR A 238 -10.25 -30.63 -0.48
C THR A 238 -10.77 -31.38 0.77
N SER A 239 -11.71 -32.32 0.76
CA SER A 239 -12.06 -33.40 -0.18
C SER A 239 -13.39 -34.01 0.33
N ARG A 240 -14.19 -34.70 -0.50
CA ARG A 240 -14.01 -36.15 -0.75
C ARG A 240 -14.86 -36.61 -1.94
N ALA A 241 -14.24 -37.47 -2.75
CA ALA A 241 -14.94 -38.53 -3.45
C ALA A 241 -15.61 -39.45 -2.42
N GLY A 242 -16.85 -39.85 -2.74
CA GLY A 242 -17.75 -40.65 -1.93
C GLY A 242 -19.17 -40.37 -2.37
#